data_AF-A0A250XUR8-F1
#
_entry.id   AF-A0A250XUR8-F1
#
_cell.length_a   1.000
_cell.length_b   1.000
_cell.length_c   1.000
_cell.angle_alpha   90.00
_cell.angle_beta   90.00
_cell.angle_gamma   90.00
#
_symmetry.space_group_name_H-M   'P 1'
#
loop_
_entity.id
_entity.type
_entity.pdbx_description
1 polymer ?
#
loop_
_entity_poly.entity_id
_entity_poly.type
_entity_poly.pdbx_seq_one_letter_code
_entity_poly.pdbx_strand_id
1 'polypeptide(L)'
;MIPFAVVGSDHEYQVNGKRILGRKTKWGTIEVENTMHCEFAYLRDLLIRTHMQNIKDITSSIHFEAYRVKRLNEGHSAIANGVEEKEPEAQEM
;
A
#
# COMPACT_ATOMS: atom_id res chain seq x y z
N MET A 1 13.26 -14.57 1.68
CA MET A 1 12.33 -14.87 0.55
C MET A 1 10.95 -14.42 0.99
N ILE A 2 10.10 -13.82 0.13
CA ILE A 2 8.78 -13.30 0.55
C ILE A 2 7.93 -14.44 1.16
N PRO A 3 7.30 -14.25 2.35
CA PRO A 3 7.19 -13.01 3.13
C PRO A 3 8.47 -12.67 3.91
N PHE A 4 8.79 -11.37 4.02
CA PHE A 4 9.96 -10.90 4.77
C PHE A 4 9.74 -11.02 6.29
N ALA A 5 10.63 -11.70 7.00
CA ALA A 5 10.70 -11.75 8.45
C ALA A 5 11.33 -10.45 9.00
N VAL A 6 10.49 -9.44 9.27
CA VAL A 6 10.95 -8.09 9.65
C VAL A 6 10.84 -7.83 11.15
N VAL A 7 11.75 -6.99 11.65
CA VAL A 7 11.68 -6.38 12.98
C VAL A 7 11.69 -4.87 12.79
N GLY A 8 10.76 -4.16 13.42
CA GLY A 8 10.72 -2.69 13.44
C GLY A 8 11.29 -2.11 14.72
N SER A 9 11.87 -0.91 14.62
CA SER A 9 12.23 -0.07 15.76
C SER A 9 12.27 1.40 15.37
N ASP A 10 11.91 2.26 16.31
CA ASP A 10 12.09 3.71 16.31
C ASP A 10 13.20 4.15 17.30
N HIS A 11 13.86 3.21 17.96
CA HIS A 11 14.93 3.47 18.91
C HIS A 11 16.32 3.23 18.30
N GLU A 12 17.22 4.20 18.54
CA GLU A 12 18.63 4.09 18.20
C GLU A 12 19.48 3.68 19.41
N TYR A 13 20.50 2.87 19.16
CA TYR A 13 21.51 2.49 20.13
C TYR A 13 22.91 2.66 19.55
N GLN A 14 23.90 2.87 20.41
CA GLN A 14 25.30 2.93 20.00
C GLN A 14 25.94 1.55 20.21
N VAL A 15 26.38 0.90 19.13
CA VAL A 15 27.07 -0.39 19.13
C VAL A 15 28.36 -0.25 18.32
N ASN A 16 29.51 -0.59 18.92
CA ASN A 16 30.83 -0.44 18.28
C ASN A 16 31.08 0.97 17.68
N GLY A 17 30.60 2.01 18.37
CA GLY A 17 30.73 3.41 17.93
C GLY A 17 29.76 3.85 16.83
N LYS A 18 28.97 2.94 16.24
CA LYS A 18 27.95 3.25 15.23
C LYS A 18 26.57 3.37 15.87
N ARG A 19 25.78 4.35 15.41
CA ARG A 19 24.34 4.42 15.73
C ARG A 19 23.60 3.42 14.85
N ILE A 20 22.81 2.58 15.49
CA ILE A 20 22.01 1.55 14.85
C ILE A 20 20.56 1.64 15.30
N LEU A 21 19.62 1.41 14.40
CA LEU A 21 18.23 1.14 14.79
C LEU A 21 18.17 -0.28 15.35
N GLY A 22 17.57 -0.44 16.53
CA GLY A 22 17.51 -1.75 17.16
C GLY A 22 16.39 -1.89 18.16
N ARG A 23 16.10 -3.12 18.57
CA ARG A 23 15.13 -3.45 19.63
C ARG A 23 15.86 -4.15 20.76
N LYS A 24 15.88 -3.54 21.94
CA LYS A 24 16.49 -4.15 23.13
C LYS A 24 15.54 -5.17 23.77
N THR A 25 16.07 -6.33 24.12
CA THR A 25 15.38 -7.42 24.83
C THR A 25 16.18 -7.80 26.08
N LYS A 26 15.64 -8.72 26.89
CA LYS A 26 16.38 -9.28 28.04
C LYS A 26 17.59 -10.13 27.63
N TRP A 27 17.62 -10.63 26.39
CA TRP A 27 18.67 -11.53 25.88
C TRP A 27 19.68 -10.85 24.95
N GLY A 28 19.47 -9.58 24.62
CA GLY A 28 20.35 -8.84 23.71
C GLY A 28 19.62 -7.76 22.91
N THR A 29 20.32 -7.17 21.95
CA THR A 29 19.80 -6.14 21.05
C THR A 29 19.65 -6.72 19.65
N ILE A 30 18.44 -6.63 19.10
CA ILE A 30 18.16 -6.98 17.71
C ILE A 30 18.46 -5.74 16.87
N GLU A 31 19.49 -5.78 16.05
CA GLU A 31 19.82 -4.71 15.10
C GLU A 31 18.94 -4.83 13.85
N VAL A 32 18.12 -3.81 13.56
CA VAL A 32 17.09 -3.86 12.53
C VAL A 32 17.68 -3.94 11.12
N GLU A 33 18.80 -3.27 10.85
CA GLU A 33 19.42 -3.27 9.52
C GLU A 33 20.40 -4.43 9.29
N ASN A 34 20.61 -5.28 10.29
CA ASN A 34 21.53 -6.42 10.20
C ASN A 34 20.80 -7.65 9.63
N THR A 35 21.24 -8.12 8.45
CA THR A 35 20.61 -9.25 7.73
C THR A 35 20.75 -10.59 8.45
N MET A 36 21.62 -10.69 9.45
CA MET A 36 21.70 -11.86 10.33
C MET A 36 20.59 -11.88 11.39
N HIS A 37 19.90 -10.76 11.63
CA HIS A 37 18.83 -10.64 12.62
C HIS A 37 17.43 -10.64 12.01
N CYS A 38 17.23 -9.94 10.90
CA CYS A 38 15.94 -9.89 10.21
C CYS A 38 16.10 -9.46 8.75
N GLU A 39 15.02 -9.57 7.98
CA GLU A 39 15.00 -9.27 6.54
C GLU A 39 14.58 -7.81 6.24
N PHE A 40 14.61 -6.89 7.23
CA PHE A 40 14.20 -5.49 7.03
C PHE A 40 15.05 -4.77 5.97
N ALA A 41 16.36 -5.01 5.91
CA ALA A 41 17.23 -4.41 4.90
C ALA A 41 16.76 -4.74 3.48
N TYR A 42 16.31 -5.99 3.24
CA TYR A 42 15.77 -6.40 1.95
C TYR A 42 14.42 -5.75 1.66
N LEU A 43 13.52 -5.63 2.65
CA LEU A 43 12.25 -4.92 2.48
C LEU A 43 12.47 -3.43 2.16
N ARG A 44 13.35 -2.75 2.89
CA ARG A 44 13.72 -1.35 2.65
C ARG A 44 14.27 -1.19 1.23
N ASP A 45 15.23 -2.03 0.84
CA ASP A 45 15.87 -1.90 -0.47
C ASP A 45 14.90 -2.22 -1.63
N LEU A 46 13.96 -3.15 -1.43
CA LEU A 46 12.86 -3.38 -2.37
C LEU A 46 12.00 -2.11 -2.53
N LEU A 47 11.48 -1.57 -1.42
CA LEU A 47 10.51 -0.49 -1.44
C LEU A 47 11.09 0.85 -1.92
N ILE A 48 12.28 1.21 -1.45
CA ILE A 48 12.79 2.58 -1.63
C ILE A 48 14.05 2.71 -2.49
N ARG A 49 14.72 1.60 -2.84
CA ARG A 49 15.94 1.65 -3.67
C ARG A 49 15.76 1.03 -5.05
N THR A 50 15.17 -0.16 -5.13
CA THR A 50 15.25 -0.99 -6.35
C THR A 50 13.94 -1.07 -7.12
N HIS A 51 12.80 -1.20 -6.46
CA HIS A 51 11.52 -1.50 -7.14
C HIS A 51 10.47 -0.39 -7.04
N MET A 52 10.78 0.76 -6.43
CA MET A 52 9.81 1.85 -6.23
C MET A 52 9.12 2.27 -7.53
N GLN A 53 9.90 2.47 -8.60
CA GLN A 53 9.33 2.92 -9.88
C GLN A 53 8.41 1.85 -10.49
N ASN A 54 8.82 0.59 -10.49
CA ASN A 54 7.98 -0.51 -10.96
C ASN A 54 6.68 -0.63 -10.15
N ILE A 55 6.75 -0.51 -8.81
CA ILE A 55 5.55 -0.50 -7.96
C ILE A 55 4.59 0.64 -8.37
N LYS A 56 5.11 1.83 -8.65
CA LYS A 56 4.30 2.96 -9.16
C LYS A 56 3.72 2.67 -10.54
N ASP A 57 4.51 2.10 -11.45
CA ASP A 57 4.08 1.78 -12.81
C ASP A 57 2.96 0.74 -12.82
N ILE A 58 3.07 -0.32 -12.02
CA ILE A 58 2.00 -1.32 -11.81
C ILE A 58 0.77 -0.66 -11.19
N THR A 59 0.96 0.20 -10.19
CA THR A 59 -0.15 0.91 -9.54
C THR A 59 -0.91 1.77 -10.55
N SER A 60 -0.21 2.49 -11.42
CA SER A 60 -0.83 3.34 -12.44
C SER A 60 -1.47 2.51 -13.57
N SER A 61 -0.67 1.67 -14.22
CA SER A 61 -1.08 0.98 -15.45
C SER A 61 -2.04 -0.19 -15.24
N ILE A 62 -2.06 -0.80 -14.05
CA ILE A 62 -2.92 -1.95 -13.74
C ILE A 62 -4.00 -1.56 -12.75
N HIS A 63 -3.63 -1.17 -11.53
CA HIS A 63 -4.62 -0.97 -10.46
C HIS A 63 -5.49 0.27 -10.68
N PHE A 64 -4.88 1.40 -11.04
CA PHE A 64 -5.60 2.62 -11.34
C PHE A 64 -6.41 2.50 -12.63
N GLU A 65 -5.84 1.93 -13.70
CA GLU A 65 -6.60 1.71 -14.94
C GLU A 65 -7.81 0.77 -14.76
N ALA A 66 -7.66 -0.31 -13.99
CA ALA A 66 -8.78 -1.18 -13.65
C ALA A 66 -9.87 -0.43 -12.87
N TYR A 67 -9.48 0.39 -11.90
CA TYR A 67 -10.40 1.26 -11.16
C TYR A 67 -11.09 2.28 -12.08
N ARG A 68 -10.35 2.91 -12.99
CA ARG A 68 -10.85 3.91 -13.93
C ARG A 68 -11.93 3.32 -14.84
N VAL A 69 -11.69 2.14 -15.42
CA VAL A 69 -12.68 1.43 -16.24
C VAL A 69 -13.93 1.12 -15.43
N LYS A 70 -13.78 0.59 -14.22
CA LYS A 70 -14.92 0.29 -13.34
C LYS A 70 -15.79 1.53 -13.07
N ARG A 71 -15.17 2.65 -12.69
CA ARG A 71 -15.87 3.90 -12.39
C ARG A 71 -16.56 4.50 -13.62
N LEU A 72 -15.93 4.45 -14.78
CA LEU A 72 -16.54 4.92 -16.02
C LEU A 72 -17.78 4.09 -16.37
N ASN A 73 -17.73 2.76 -16.22
CA ASN A 73 -18.87 1.89 -16.53
C ASN A 73 -20.05 2.08 -15.56
N GLU A 74 -19.78 2.39 -14.29
CA GLU A 74 -20.82 2.76 -13.33
C GLU A 74 -21.50 4.09 -13.73
N GLY A 75 -20.72 5.08 -14.16
CA GLY A 75 -21.27 6.34 -14.68
C GLY A 75 -22.11 6.16 -15.95
N HIS A 76 -21.70 5.28 -16.87
CA HIS A 76 -22.49 4.95 -18.05
C HIS A 76 -23.80 4.23 -17.70
N SER A 77 -23.81 3.40 -16.65
CA SER A 77 -25.04 2.76 -16.17
C SER A 77 -26.02 3.76 -15.57
N ALA A 78 -25.53 4.86 -14.97
CA ALA A 78 -26.37 5.94 -14.47
C ALA A 78 -26.96 6.82 -15.60
N ILE A 79 -26.22 7.05 -16.69
CA ILE A 79 -26.72 7.82 -17.85
C ILE A 79 -27.64 6.98 -18.75
N ALA A 80 -27.44 5.66 -18.82
CA ALA A 80 -28.29 4.75 -19.60
C ALA A 80 -29.70 4.58 -19.00
N ASN A 81 -29.88 4.86 -17.71
CA ASN A 81 -31.19 4.86 -17.04
C ASN A 81 -31.87 6.24 -17.10
N GLY A 82 -31.93 6.84 -18.29
CA GLY A 82 -32.82 7.96 -18.58
C GLY A 82 -34.28 7.51 -18.52
N VAL A 83 -34.79 7.27 -17.31
CA VAL A 83 -36.22 7.16 -17.03
C VAL A 83 -36.64 8.48 -16.42
N GLU A 84 -37.20 9.37 -17.26
CA GLU A 84 -38.05 10.44 -16.75
C GLU A 84 -39.26 9.77 -16.08
N GLU A 85 -39.29 9.77 -14.74
CA GLU A 85 -40.52 9.46 -14.00
C GLU A 85 -41.54 10.55 -14.33
N LYS A 86 -42.44 10.24 -15.26
CA LYS A 86 -43.62 11.08 -15.52
C LYS A 86 -44.59 10.86 -14.35
N GLU A 87 -44.76 11.88 -13.51
CA GLU A 87 -45.79 11.93 -12.47
C GLU A 87 -47.16 11.57 -13.07
N PRO A 88 -47.97 10.70 -12.44
CA PRO A 88 -49.30 10.43 -12.94
C PRO A 88 -50.18 11.67 -12.73
N GLU A 89 -50.62 12.29 -13.83
CA GLU A 89 -51.66 13.32 -13.77
C GLU A 89 -52.90 12.72 -13.08
N ALA A 90 -53.23 13.29 -11.92
CA ALA A 90 -54.50 13.04 -11.27
C ALA A 90 -55.62 13.49 -12.23
N GLN A 91 -56.33 12.53 -12.83
CA GLN A 91 -57.58 12.82 -13.52
C GLN A 91 -58.63 13.18 -12.48
N GLU A 92 -58.96 14.47 -12.40
CA GLU A 92 -60.15 14.96 -11.73
C GLU A 92 -61.42 14.49 -12.47
N MET A 93 -62.38 14.01 -11.67
CA MET A 93 -63.81 13.72 -11.92
C MET A 93 -64.18 12.46 -12.72
#